data_AF-A0A2G2YK36-F1
#
_entry.id   AF-A0A2G2YK36-F1
#
_cell.length_a   1.000
_cell.length_b   1.000
_cell.length_c   1.000
_cell.angle_alpha   90.00
_cell.angle_beta   90.00
_cell.angle_gamma   90.00
#
_symmetry.space_group_name_H-M   'P 1'
#
loop_
_entity.id
_entity.type
_entity.pdbx_description
1 polymer ?
#
loop_
_entity_poly.entity_id
_entity_poly.type
_entity_poly.pdbx_seq_one_letter_code
_entity_poly.pdbx_strand_id
1 'polypeptide(L)'
;MDQIVVGSLDGKIRLYSSSSMRQAKTAFSGFDFPITHVDVTYDGKWIVGTTDTYLILICTLFVDKNGSTKIDFADRMGNKISTPRLLNLNSLDSHMSGGNKFCSAQFSWIVGTCPCFVVSLTQTRIMMSDSEINTASLLCHAS
;
A
#
# COMPACT_ATOMS: atom_id res chain seq x y z
N MET A 1 -9.46 -16.62 -6.91
CA MET A 1 -10.34 -15.48 -6.56
C MET A 1 -9.52 -14.24 -6.80
N ASP A 2 -10.00 -13.36 -7.67
CA ASP A 2 -9.22 -12.17 -8.04
C ASP A 2 -9.49 -11.07 -7.00
N GLN A 3 -8.41 -10.39 -6.63
CA GLN A 3 -8.40 -9.30 -5.67
C GLN A 3 -8.28 -8.01 -6.46
N ILE A 4 -9.25 -7.11 -6.29
CA ILE A 4 -9.33 -5.91 -7.11
C ILE A 4 -9.19 -4.71 -6.19
N VAL A 5 -8.18 -3.89 -6.45
CA VAL A 5 -7.93 -2.62 -5.76
C VAL A 5 -8.16 -1.49 -6.74
N VAL A 6 -8.89 -0.47 -6.29
CA VAL A 6 -9.16 0.72 -7.10
C VAL A 6 -8.75 1.95 -6.31
N GLY A 7 -7.79 2.69 -6.86
CA GLY A 7 -7.46 4.06 -6.44
C GLY A 7 -8.35 5.07 -7.18
N SER A 8 -8.63 6.19 -6.54
CA SER A 8 -9.46 7.26 -7.08
C SER A 8 -8.78 8.62 -6.98
N LEU A 9 -9.15 9.53 -7.87
CA LEU A 9 -8.64 10.90 -7.90
C LEU A 9 -9.05 11.72 -6.67
N ASP A 10 -10.10 11.29 -5.97
CA ASP A 10 -10.59 11.90 -4.73
C ASP A 10 -9.85 11.40 -3.47
N GLY A 11 -8.70 10.74 -3.62
CA GLY A 11 -7.91 10.25 -2.49
C GLY A 11 -8.59 9.08 -1.76
N LYS A 12 -9.26 8.19 -2.49
CA LYS A 12 -9.89 6.99 -1.94
C LYS A 12 -9.30 5.72 -2.54
N ILE A 13 -9.15 4.70 -1.70
CA ILE A 13 -8.77 3.35 -2.11
C ILE A 13 -9.90 2.39 -1.72
N ARG A 14 -10.38 1.59 -2.66
CA ARG A 14 -11.47 0.64 -2.44
C ARG A 14 -11.04 -0.77 -2.82
N LEU A 15 -11.42 -1.72 -1.98
CA LEU A 15 -11.14 -3.14 -2.17
C LEU A 15 -12.41 -3.84 -2.61
N TYR A 16 -12.30 -4.62 -3.68
CA TYR A 16 -13.39 -5.41 -4.23
C TYR A 16 -12.99 -6.88 -4.32
N SER A 17 -14.00 -7.73 -4.23
CA SER A 17 -13.87 -9.16 -4.58
C SER A 17 -14.27 -9.33 -6.04
N SER A 18 -13.60 -10.23 -6.77
CA SER A 18 -13.99 -10.57 -8.14
C SER A 18 -15.46 -11.00 -8.30
N SER A 19 -16.05 -11.53 -7.24
CA SER A 19 -17.46 -11.94 -7.21
C SER A 19 -18.46 -10.78 -7.22
N SER A 20 -18.07 -9.57 -6.79
CA SER A 20 -18.95 -8.40 -6.75
C SER A 20 -18.17 -7.08 -6.75
N MET A 21 -18.27 -6.36 -7.87
CA MET A 21 -17.74 -4.99 -8.04
C MET A 21 -18.74 -3.90 -7.60
N ARG A 22 -19.96 -4.28 -7.19
CA ARG A 22 -21.01 -3.30 -6.85
C ARG A 22 -20.79 -2.65 -5.48
N GLN A 23 -20.21 -3.39 -4.55
CA GLN A 23 -19.93 -2.92 -3.19
C GLN A 23 -18.50 -3.23 -2.84
N ALA A 24 -17.76 -2.20 -2.45
CA ALA A 24 -16.45 -2.40 -1.86
C ALA A 24 -16.60 -3.22 -0.57
N LYS A 25 -15.64 -4.12 -0.34
CA LYS A 25 -15.47 -4.80 0.95
C LYS A 25 -15.07 -3.80 2.02
N THR A 26 -14.13 -2.94 1.65
CA THR A 26 -13.58 -1.87 2.49
C THR A 26 -13.23 -0.67 1.64
N ALA A 27 -13.36 0.51 2.24
CA ALA A 27 -12.98 1.78 1.66
C ALA A 27 -12.05 2.51 2.62
N PHE A 28 -10.87 2.86 2.14
CA PHE A 28 -9.92 3.74 2.80
C PHE A 28 -10.09 5.15 2.25
N SER A 29 -10.35 6.09 3.14
CA SER A 29 -10.60 7.51 2.82
C SER A 29 -9.88 8.40 3.82
N GLY A 30 -9.73 9.68 3.48
CA GLY A 30 -8.99 10.65 4.30
C GLY A 30 -7.56 10.90 3.81
N PHE A 31 -7.29 10.57 2.54
CA PHE A 31 -6.06 10.98 1.87
C PHE A 31 -6.33 12.27 1.09
N ASP A 32 -5.42 13.23 1.18
CA ASP A 32 -5.62 14.58 0.61
C ASP A 32 -5.25 14.68 -0.88
N PHE A 33 -4.59 13.66 -1.44
CA PHE A 33 -4.05 13.67 -2.79
C PHE A 33 -4.62 12.54 -3.67
N PRO A 34 -4.69 12.75 -5.01
CA PRO A 34 -5.10 11.73 -5.96
C PRO A 34 -4.25 10.47 -5.86
N ILE A 35 -4.90 9.31 -5.93
CA ILE A 35 -4.21 8.03 -6.06
C ILE A 35 -3.86 7.83 -7.54
N THR A 36 -2.58 7.92 -7.88
CA THR A 36 -2.10 7.81 -9.27
C THR A 36 -1.82 6.37 -9.67
N HIS A 37 -1.36 5.55 -8.72
CA HIS A 37 -1.13 4.12 -8.92
C HIS A 37 -1.51 3.33 -7.67
N VAL A 38 -1.86 2.07 -7.87
CA VAL A 38 -2.07 1.08 -6.79
C VAL A 38 -1.42 -0.23 -7.18
N ASP A 39 -0.90 -0.94 -6.20
CA ASP A 39 -0.44 -2.31 -6.37
C ASP A 39 -0.73 -3.16 -5.12
N VAL A 40 -0.81 -4.47 -5.29
CA VAL A 40 -1.17 -5.43 -4.24
C VAL A 40 -0.20 -6.60 -4.25
N THR A 41 0.19 -7.09 -3.08
CA THR A 41 1.03 -8.30 -3.01
C THR A 41 0.27 -9.51 -3.54
N TYR A 42 1.01 -10.50 -4.05
CA TYR A 42 0.41 -11.76 -4.54
C TYR A 42 -0.48 -12.45 -3.49
N ASP A 43 -0.07 -12.41 -2.21
CA ASP A 43 -0.82 -12.99 -1.10
C ASP A 43 -1.95 -12.08 -0.57
N GLY A 44 -2.09 -10.88 -1.13
CA GLY A 44 -3.15 -9.93 -0.81
C GLY A 44 -3.00 -9.20 0.52
N LYS A 45 -1.92 -9.43 1.26
CA LYS A 45 -1.72 -8.89 2.62
C LYS A 45 -1.43 -7.40 2.64
N TRP A 46 -0.81 -6.89 1.59
CA TRP A 46 -0.37 -5.51 1.52
C TRP A 46 -0.88 -4.85 0.25
N ILE A 47 -1.28 -3.59 0.40
CA ILE A 47 -1.62 -2.70 -0.71
C ILE A 47 -0.73 -1.47 -0.59
N VAL A 48 -0.20 -1.03 -1.71
CA VAL A 48 0.42 0.29 -1.84
C VAL A 48 -0.47 1.18 -2.69
N GLY A 49 -0.71 2.41 -2.21
CA GLY A 49 -1.22 3.51 -3.00
C GLY A 49 -0.12 4.54 -3.22
N THR A 50 0.08 4.95 -4.47
CA THR A 50 1.01 6.03 -4.83
C THR A 50 0.20 7.31 -5.04
N THR A 51 0.67 8.39 -4.42
CA THR A 51 0.23 9.76 -4.72
C THR A 51 1.42 10.57 -5.24
N ASP A 52 1.20 11.82 -5.63
CA ASP A 52 2.30 12.69 -6.05
C ASP A 52 3.26 13.06 -4.91
N THR A 53 2.80 13.01 -3.64
CA THR A 53 3.49 13.59 -2.49
C THR A 53 3.90 12.58 -1.41
N TYR A 54 3.28 11.40 -1.39
CA TYR A 54 3.59 10.32 -0.44
C TYR A 54 3.08 8.97 -0.96
N LEU A 55 3.51 7.91 -0.29
CA LEU A 55 2.95 6.57 -0.46
C LEU A 55 2.05 6.22 0.71
N ILE A 56 1.07 5.37 0.43
CA ILE A 56 0.13 4.84 1.39
C ILE A 56 0.37 3.34 1.44
N LEU A 57 0.70 2.81 2.61
CA LEU A 57 0.84 1.38 2.83
C LEU A 57 -0.28 0.86 3.72
N ILE A 58 -1.01 -0.14 3.24
CA ILE A 58 -2.19 -0.68 3.91
C ILE A 58 -1.96 -2.17 4.16
N CYS A 59 -2.10 -2.59 5.41
CA CYS A 59 -2.21 -4.00 5.78
C CYS A 59 -3.67 -4.44 5.63
N THR A 60 -3.95 -5.52 4.91
CA THR A 60 -5.32 -6.05 4.74
C THR A 60 -5.63 -7.18 5.72
N LEU A 61 -4.66 -7.59 6.52
CA LEU A 61 -4.82 -8.67 7.47
C LEU A 61 -5.62 -8.21 8.70
N PHE A 62 -6.57 -9.03 9.11
CA PHE A 62 -7.24 -8.91 10.40
C PHE A 62 -7.46 -10.26 11.06
N VAL A 63 -7.63 -10.20 12.39
CA VAL A 63 -8.09 -11.33 13.18
C VAL A 63 -9.60 -11.26 13.31
N ASP A 64 -10.27 -12.30 12.82
CA ASP A 64 -11.73 -12.43 12.93
C ASP A 64 -12.17 -12.73 14.36
N LYS A 65 -13.47 -12.90 14.58
CA LYS A 65 -14.02 -13.18 15.91
C LYS A 65 -13.62 -14.57 16.44
N ASN A 66 -13.21 -15.47 15.56
CA ASN A 66 -12.85 -16.84 15.87
C ASN A 66 -11.32 -16.99 16.10
N GLY A 67 -10.57 -15.89 16.05
CA GLY A 67 -9.12 -15.89 16.18
C GLY A 67 -8.37 -16.27 14.90
N SER A 68 -9.08 -16.44 13.77
CA SER A 68 -8.45 -16.76 12.49
C SER A 68 -7.99 -15.49 11.78
N THR A 69 -6.81 -15.54 11.18
CA THR A 69 -6.26 -14.44 10.39
C THR A 69 -6.83 -14.51 8.97
N LYS A 70 -7.45 -13.42 8.51
CA LYS A 70 -8.05 -13.28 7.19
C LYS A 70 -7.56 -12.02 6.49
N ILE A 71 -7.69 -12.02 5.16
CA ILE A 71 -7.50 -10.84 4.32
C ILE A 71 -8.84 -10.16 4.02
N ASP A 72 -8.80 -8.84 3.93
CA ASP A 72 -9.98 -8.00 3.69
C ASP A 72 -10.65 -8.19 2.31
N PHE A 73 -9.94 -8.79 1.35
CA PHE A 73 -10.53 -9.19 0.06
C PHE A 73 -11.49 -10.38 0.18
N ALA A 74 -11.23 -11.28 1.14
CA ALA A 74 -12.00 -12.50 1.33
C ALA A 74 -13.22 -12.27 2.24
N ASP A 75 -13.06 -11.44 3.26
CA ASP A 75 -14.07 -11.23 4.31
C ASP A 75 -14.07 -9.77 4.76
N ARG A 76 -15.20 -9.29 5.30
CA ARG A 76 -15.35 -7.88 5.69
C ARG A 76 -14.69 -7.66 7.05
N MET A 77 -13.65 -6.83 7.08
CA MET A 77 -12.94 -6.44 8.30
C MET A 77 -13.83 -5.63 9.28
N GLY A 78 -14.90 -4.99 8.80
CA GLY A 78 -15.84 -4.22 9.64
C GLY A 78 -15.15 -3.01 10.27
N ASN A 79 -15.35 -2.79 11.57
CA ASN A 79 -14.71 -1.66 12.29
C ASN A 79 -13.23 -1.91 12.64
N LYS A 80 -12.64 -3.06 12.27
CA LYS A 80 -11.24 -3.40 12.58
C LYS A 80 -10.27 -2.94 11.50
N ILE A 81 -10.59 -1.85 10.79
CA ILE A 81 -9.77 -1.34 9.69
C ILE A 81 -8.41 -0.92 10.25
N SER A 82 -7.37 -1.56 9.76
CA SER A 82 -5.96 -1.20 9.99
C SER A 82 -5.70 0.22 9.51
N THR A 83 -5.12 1.05 10.37
CA THR A 83 -4.76 2.42 10.01
C THR A 83 -3.69 2.41 8.91
N PRO A 84 -3.96 3.02 7.74
CA PRO A 84 -2.97 3.17 6.68
C PRO A 84 -1.73 3.90 7.18
N ARG A 85 -0.55 3.45 6.74
CA ARG A 85 0.73 4.12 7.03
C ARG A 85 1.08 5.05 5.89
N LEU A 86 1.34 6.31 6.19
CA LEU A 86 1.84 7.29 5.22
C LEU A 86 3.36 7.26 5.23
N LEU A 87 3.96 6.97 4.08
CA LEU A 87 5.40 6.99 3.88
C LEU A 87 5.75 8.25 3.09
N ASN A 88 6.49 9.14 3.72
CA ASN A 88 6.95 10.38 3.11
C ASN A 88 8.47 10.36 2.99
N LEU A 89 9.00 11.16 2.07
CA LEU A 89 10.42 11.41 2.01
C LEU A 89 10.89 12.16 3.24
N ASN A 90 12.10 11.85 3.68
CA ASN A 90 12.78 12.68 4.65
C ASN A 90 13.10 14.07 4.03
N SER A 91 13.32 15.08 4.85
CA SER A 91 13.55 16.45 4.35
C SER A 91 14.78 16.58 3.46
N LEU A 92 15.83 15.80 3.69
CA LEU A 92 17.06 15.79 2.89
C LEU A 92 16.79 15.16 1.52
N ASP A 93 16.14 14.01 1.47
CA ASP A 93 15.81 13.30 0.24
C ASP A 93 14.76 14.04 -0.59
N SER A 94 13.81 14.72 0.07
CA SER A 94 12.87 15.60 -0.62
C SER A 94 13.60 16.76 -1.31
N HIS A 95 14.60 17.34 -0.65
CA HIS A 95 15.45 18.38 -1.23
C HIS A 95 16.30 17.84 -2.39
N MET A 96 16.93 16.67 -2.21
CA MET A 96 17.73 16.01 -3.25
C MET A 96 16.90 15.55 -4.44
N SER A 97 15.64 15.18 -4.22
CA SER A 97 14.68 14.83 -5.27
C SER A 97 14.24 16.05 -6.08
N GLY A 98 14.60 17.28 -5.71
CA GLY A 98 14.36 18.48 -6.53
C GLY A 98 12.88 18.75 -6.83
N GLY A 99 11.98 18.31 -5.95
CA GLY A 99 10.52 18.46 -6.13
C GLY A 99 9.90 17.46 -7.12
N ASN A 100 10.60 16.39 -7.49
CA ASN A 100 10.03 15.35 -8.32
C ASN A 100 8.96 14.54 -7.58
N LYS A 101 7.98 14.07 -8.34
CA LYS A 101 6.85 13.28 -7.83
C LYS A 101 7.24 11.82 -7.63
N PHE A 102 6.54 11.13 -6.74
CA PHE A 102 6.64 9.67 -6.65
C PHE A 102 6.20 8.99 -7.95
N CYS A 103 6.95 7.98 -8.39
CA CYS A 103 6.55 7.13 -9.50
C CYS A 103 5.75 5.92 -9.00
N SER A 104 5.09 5.21 -9.93
CA SER A 104 4.32 3.99 -9.66
C SER A 104 5.12 3.02 -8.80
N ALA A 105 4.69 2.85 -7.55
CA ALA A 105 5.33 1.93 -6.62
C ALA A 105 4.73 0.53 -6.81
N GLN A 106 5.58 -0.50 -6.76
CA GLN A 106 5.19 -1.86 -7.11
C GLN A 106 5.82 -2.88 -6.16
N PHE A 107 5.11 -3.96 -5.89
CA PHE A 107 5.66 -5.11 -5.19
C PHE A 107 6.49 -5.96 -6.16
N SER A 108 7.67 -6.38 -5.71
CA SER A 108 8.54 -7.30 -6.45
C SER A 108 8.77 -8.55 -5.61
N TRP A 109 8.47 -9.72 -6.17
CA TRP A 109 8.88 -10.97 -5.54
C TRP A 109 10.20 -11.43 -6.16
N ILE A 110 11.19 -11.71 -5.31
CA ILE A 110 12.33 -12.54 -5.71
C ILE A 110 11.97 -13.95 -5.25
N VAL A 111 12.01 -14.91 -6.17
CA VAL A 111 11.63 -16.30 -5.88
C VAL A 111 12.56 -16.85 -4.79
N GLY A 112 12.05 -17.04 -3.57
CA GLY A 112 12.77 -17.67 -2.45
C GLY A 112 13.17 -16.75 -1.29
N THR A 113 13.06 -15.44 -1.43
CA THR A 113 13.23 -14.48 -0.32
C THR A 113 11.94 -13.67 -0.16
N CYS A 114 11.62 -13.29 1.07
CA CYS A 114 10.37 -12.60 1.44
C CYS A 114 9.99 -11.50 0.44
N PRO A 115 8.68 -11.22 0.23
CA PRO A 115 8.27 -10.18 -0.71
C PRO A 115 8.91 -8.84 -0.32
N CYS A 116 9.55 -8.19 -1.30
CA CYS A 116 10.10 -6.86 -1.14
C CYS A 116 9.26 -5.87 -1.95
N PHE A 117 8.83 -4.80 -1.32
CA PHE A 117 8.17 -3.70 -2.00
C PHE A 117 9.23 -2.76 -2.59
N VAL A 118 9.06 -2.37 -3.86
CA VAL A 118 9.96 -1.45 -4.57
C VAL A 118 9.27 -0.12 -4.79
N VAL A 119 9.79 0.93 -4.16
CA VAL A 119 9.44 2.32 -4.49
C VAL A 119 10.40 2.83 -5.54
N SER A 120 9.87 3.40 -6.63
CA SER A 120 10.67 4.19 -7.56
C SER A 120 10.42 5.68 -7.32
N LEU A 121 11.46 6.39 -6.89
CA LEU A 121 11.53 7.84 -6.90
C LEU A 121 12.66 8.20 -7.85
N THR A 122 12.35 8.88 -8.96
CA THR A 122 13.36 9.45 -9.87
C THR A 122 14.60 8.57 -10.10
N GLN A 123 14.40 7.34 -10.59
CA GLN A 123 15.42 6.32 -10.88
C GLN A 123 16.06 5.57 -9.69
N THR A 124 15.80 5.93 -8.43
CA THR A 124 16.26 5.14 -7.27
C THR A 124 15.19 4.12 -6.85
N ARG A 125 15.59 2.84 -6.77
CA ARG A 125 14.75 1.75 -6.27
C ARG A 125 15.01 1.54 -4.78
N ILE A 126 14.02 1.80 -3.94
CA ILE A 126 14.07 1.46 -2.52
C ILE A 126 13.35 0.12 -2.34
N MET A 127 14.10 -0.91 -1.93
CA MET A 127 13.53 -2.22 -1.57
C MET A 127 13.24 -2.24 -0.07
N MET A 128 12.00 -2.54 0.31
CA MET A 128 11.59 -2.71 1.71
C MET A 128 11.05 -4.13 1.92
N SER A 129 11.50 -4.80 2.98
CA SER A 129 11.04 -6.14 3.38
C SER A 129 9.82 -6.12 4.31
N ASP A 130 9.12 -7.25 4.43
CA ASP A 130 7.96 -7.42 5.34
C ASP A 130 8.25 -7.02 6.81
N SER A 131 9.47 -7.23 7.33
CA SER A 131 9.83 -6.88 8.71
C SER A 131 10.02 -5.36 8.88
N GLU A 132 10.56 -4.68 7.87
CA GLU A 132 10.73 -3.22 7.84
C GLU A 132 9.36 -2.53 7.69
N ILE A 133 8.49 -3.10 6.86
CA ILE A 133 7.11 -2.69 6.71
C ILE A 133 6.37 -2.66 8.06
N ASN A 134 6.65 -3.61 8.96
CA ASN A 134 6.00 -3.72 10.27
C ASN A 134 6.54 -2.72 11.32
N THR A 135 7.80 -2.28 11.22
CA THR A 135 8.47 -1.44 12.24
C THR A 135 8.33 0.07 12.02
N ALA A 136 7.84 0.52 10.87
CA ALA A 136 7.44 1.91 10.54
C ALA A 136 8.11 3.04 11.36
N SER A 137 9.40 3.19 11.12
CA SER A 137 10.03 4.51 10.98
C SER A 137 10.91 4.46 9.74
N LEU A 138 10.30 4.13 8.59
CA LEU A 138 11.01 4.09 7.31
C LEU A 138 11.06 5.52 6.77
N LEU A 139 12.08 6.26 7.20
CA LEU A 139 12.65 7.30 6.38
C LEU A 139 13.14 6.58 5.12
N CYS A 140 12.49 6.80 3.99
CA CYS A 140 13.06 6.46 2.70
C CYS A 140 14.48 7.05 2.69
N HIS A 141 15.50 6.21 2.55
CA HIS A 141 16.86 6.64 2.29
C HIS A 141 17.10 6.39 0.80
N ALA A 142 17.24 7.47 0.03
CA ALA A 142 17.74 7.42 -1.32
C ALA A 142 19.23 7.05 -1.25
N SER A 143 19.59 5.85 -1.71
CA SER A 143 20.99 5.46 -1.97
C SER A 143 21.48 5.99 -3.30
#